data_AF-A0A919B0L5-F1
#
_entry.id   AF-A0A919B0L5-F1
#
_cell.length_a   1.000
_cell.length_b   1.000
_cell.length_c   1.000
_cell.angle_alpha   90.00
_cell.angle_beta   90.00
_cell.angle_gamma   90.00
#
_symmetry.space_group_name_H-M   'P 1'
#
loop_
_entity.id
_entity.type
_entity.pdbx_description
1 polymer ?
#
loop_
_entity_poly.entity_id
_entity_poly.type
_entity_poly.pdbx_seq_one_letter_code
_entity_poly.pdbx_strand_id
1 'polypeptide(L)'
;MTEPRATGAGRLLAALAWTVLLVPAWLWGRALTEQPAATVSPPGAAFAARHPHAAAGRPGGALALPRAHTPLPRARPRALAIASLRLRAPVEPRGLDASGAVDPPPYDRPGTVAWYRNGPAPGSPGAAVLVGHLDTRHAPAVFHGLGRLRPGATVQVAREDGSTAEFTVEDVTLHTKDHFDAAKVYGPRDRSRAELRLITCGGRYDPRHRTYDANVVVSAYLTGTTTADGTGRA
;
A
#
# COMPACT_ATOMS: atom_id res chain seq x y z
N MET A 1 -60.42 20.65 -44.17
CA MET A 1 -60.26 21.75 -43.19
C MET A 1 -60.33 21.11 -41.81
N THR A 2 -59.24 20.46 -41.40
CA THR A 2 -58.23 20.90 -40.41
C THR A 2 -58.46 20.23 -39.05
N GLU A 3 -57.78 19.10 -38.85
CA GLU A 3 -57.53 18.49 -37.53
C GLU A 3 -56.66 19.42 -36.66
N PRO A 4 -56.93 19.54 -35.35
CA PRO A 4 -55.97 20.06 -34.40
C PRO A 4 -55.00 18.97 -33.93
N ARG A 5 -53.71 19.22 -34.18
CA ARG A 5 -52.55 18.43 -33.75
C ARG A 5 -52.43 18.36 -32.23
N ALA A 6 -52.37 17.16 -31.68
CA ALA A 6 -51.90 16.92 -30.32
C ALA A 6 -50.38 17.20 -30.22
N THR A 7 -50.01 18.18 -29.39
CA THR A 7 -48.62 18.54 -29.11
C THR A 7 -48.30 18.34 -27.62
N GLY A 8 -47.54 17.27 -27.33
CA GLY A 8 -46.31 17.32 -26.53
C GLY A 8 -46.27 17.89 -25.11
N ALA A 9 -47.39 18.15 -24.43
CA ALA A 9 -47.38 18.75 -23.07
C ALA A 9 -47.25 17.74 -21.91
N GLY A 10 -47.19 16.42 -22.19
CA GLY A 10 -47.22 15.36 -21.17
C GLY A 10 -45.86 14.91 -20.60
N ARG A 11 -44.74 15.50 -21.01
CA ARG A 11 -43.38 15.05 -20.60
C ARG A 11 -42.55 16.10 -19.85
N LEU A 12 -43.11 17.26 -19.54
CA LEU A 12 -42.42 18.32 -18.79
C LEU A 12 -43.04 18.61 -17.40
N LEU A 13 -43.97 17.77 -16.92
CA LEU A 13 -44.53 17.85 -15.55
C LEU A 13 -44.17 16.65 -14.66
N ALA A 14 -43.25 15.78 -15.10
CA ALA A 14 -42.67 14.70 -14.29
C ALA A 14 -41.26 15.02 -13.77
N ALA A 15 -40.90 16.31 -13.74
CA ALA A 15 -39.69 16.85 -13.13
C ALA A 15 -40.03 17.77 -11.94
N LEU A 16 -40.99 17.39 -11.08
CA LEU A 16 -41.35 18.21 -9.91
C LEU A 16 -42.13 17.48 -8.79
N ALA A 17 -42.02 16.15 -8.68
CA ALA A 17 -42.78 15.35 -7.69
C ALA A 17 -41.93 14.45 -6.77
N TRP A 18 -40.60 14.60 -6.75
CA TRP A 18 -39.71 13.92 -5.78
C TRP A 18 -38.75 14.87 -5.04
N THR A 19 -39.02 16.17 -5.08
CA THR A 19 -38.21 17.21 -4.41
C THR A 19 -38.90 17.90 -3.24
N VAL A 20 -40.13 17.51 -2.87
CA VAL A 20 -40.90 18.17 -1.78
C VAL A 20 -41.16 17.27 -0.56
N LEU A 21 -40.66 16.01 -0.53
CA LEU A 21 -40.93 15.07 0.58
C LEU A 21 -39.69 14.58 1.36
N LEU A 22 -38.51 15.18 1.17
CA LEU A 22 -37.28 14.79 1.90
C LEU A 22 -36.57 15.95 2.62
N VAL A 23 -37.24 17.09 2.77
CA VAL A 23 -36.73 18.25 3.52
C VAL A 23 -37.26 18.35 4.97
N PRO A 24 -38.51 17.94 5.32
CA PRO A 24 -38.98 18.06 6.71
C PRO A 24 -38.45 16.98 7.66
N ALA A 25 -38.11 15.79 7.17
CA ALA A 25 -37.56 14.70 7.99
C ALA A 25 -36.10 14.95 8.44
N TRP A 26 -35.40 15.88 7.79
CA TRP A 26 -34.03 16.28 8.13
C TRP A 26 -33.96 17.29 9.29
N LEU A 27 -35.10 17.90 9.68
CA LEU A 27 -35.14 18.89 10.76
C LEU A 27 -35.65 18.33 12.10
N TRP A 28 -36.41 17.22 12.13
CA TRP A 28 -36.93 16.66 13.40
C TRP A 28 -35.98 15.68 14.12
N GLY A 29 -34.96 15.15 13.45
CA GLY A 29 -33.96 14.26 14.07
C GLY A 29 -32.85 14.98 14.86
N ARG A 30 -32.78 16.32 14.78
CA ARG A 30 -31.74 17.13 15.43
C ARG A 30 -32.07 17.54 16.88
N ALA A 31 -33.25 17.20 17.39
CA ALA A 31 -33.75 17.70 18.69
C ALA A 31 -33.88 16.63 19.80
N LEU A 32 -33.38 15.39 19.60
CA LEU A 32 -33.47 14.32 20.61
C LEU A 32 -32.12 13.70 21.04
N THR A 33 -31.00 14.33 20.69
CA THR A 33 -29.67 13.92 21.20
C THR A 33 -28.81 15.12 21.53
N GLU A 34 -29.36 16.07 22.28
CA GLU A 34 -28.56 16.89 23.17
C GLU A 34 -28.20 16.04 24.40
N GLN A 35 -26.96 15.58 24.48
CA GLN A 35 -26.31 15.23 25.74
C GLN A 35 -25.18 16.24 26.00
N PRO A 36 -25.10 16.82 27.22
CA PRO A 36 -24.05 17.75 27.56
C PRO A 36 -22.67 17.07 27.49
N ALA A 37 -21.70 17.85 26.99
CA ALA A 37 -20.33 17.44 26.72
C ALA A 37 -19.64 16.83 27.95
N ALA A 38 -19.30 15.55 27.89
CA ALA A 38 -18.19 15.00 28.64
C ALA A 38 -16.90 15.30 27.87
N THR A 39 -16.04 16.13 28.46
CA THR A 39 -14.71 16.46 27.95
C THR A 39 -13.85 15.20 27.87
N VAL A 40 -13.74 14.61 26.68
CA VAL A 40 -12.73 13.59 26.36
C VAL A 40 -11.71 14.26 25.44
N SER A 41 -10.52 14.49 25.98
CA SER A 41 -9.37 15.03 25.27
C SER A 41 -9.00 14.17 24.04
N PRO A 42 -8.75 14.76 22.86
CA PRO A 42 -8.25 14.01 21.71
C PRO A 42 -6.79 13.56 21.95
N PRO A 43 -6.42 12.30 21.70
CA PRO A 43 -5.03 11.89 21.61
C PRO A 43 -4.50 12.31 20.23
N GLY A 44 -4.22 13.61 20.08
CA GLY A 44 -3.75 14.18 18.81
C GLY A 44 -2.85 15.40 18.94
N ALA A 45 -2.58 15.84 20.17
CA ALA A 45 -1.70 16.99 20.46
C ALA A 45 -0.46 16.53 21.23
N ALA A 46 0.43 15.82 20.54
CA ALA A 46 1.79 15.59 21.02
C ALA A 46 2.77 15.50 19.83
N PHE A 47 2.74 16.52 18.96
CA PHE A 47 3.87 16.79 18.07
C PHE A 47 4.11 18.30 17.98
N ALA A 48 4.26 18.93 19.15
CA ALA A 48 4.83 20.26 19.25
C ALA A 48 5.60 20.36 20.58
N ALA A 49 6.85 20.82 20.47
CA ALA A 49 7.80 21.15 21.53
C ALA A 49 8.41 19.99 22.33
N ARG A 50 9.66 19.65 21.99
CA ARG A 50 10.80 19.55 22.91
C ARG A 50 12.10 19.36 22.10
N HIS A 51 12.76 20.47 21.78
CA HIS A 51 14.21 20.47 21.56
C HIS A 51 14.89 20.85 22.88
N PRO A 52 15.59 19.94 23.56
CA PRO A 52 16.72 20.30 24.39
C PRO A 52 17.98 20.31 23.52
N HIS A 53 18.74 21.40 23.64
CA HIS A 53 20.10 21.52 23.12
C HIS A 53 21.00 20.36 23.59
N ALA A 54 21.89 19.97 22.68
CA ALA A 54 23.15 19.25 22.80
C ALA A 54 23.59 18.77 24.21
N ALA A 55 23.84 17.46 24.29
CA ALA A 55 24.88 16.89 25.12
C ALA A 55 25.70 15.90 24.28
N ALA A 56 27.02 15.98 24.45
CA ALA A 56 28.06 15.35 23.66
C ALA A 56 28.07 13.80 23.70
N GLY A 57 28.68 13.21 22.67
CA GLY A 57 29.49 12.00 22.85
C GLY A 57 28.86 10.67 22.46
N ARG A 58 28.60 10.45 21.17
CA ARG A 58 28.78 9.12 20.56
C ARG A 58 28.92 9.30 19.04
N PRO A 59 29.99 8.80 18.37
CA PRO A 59 29.90 8.59 16.94
C PRO A 59 28.85 7.51 16.75
N GLY A 60 27.61 7.93 16.47
CA GLY A 60 26.54 7.04 16.07
C GLY A 60 26.95 6.43 14.74
N GLY A 61 27.58 5.25 14.79
CA GLY A 61 27.82 4.46 13.61
C GLY A 61 26.47 4.28 12.92
N ALA A 62 26.31 4.87 11.73
CA ALA A 62 25.22 4.51 10.85
C ALA A 62 25.24 2.98 10.78
N LEU A 63 24.10 2.33 11.09
CA LEU A 63 23.95 0.89 10.91
C LEU A 63 24.37 0.57 9.48
N ALA A 64 25.53 -0.04 9.32
CA ALA A 64 26.05 -0.41 8.01
C ALA A 64 25.11 -1.48 7.45
N LEU A 65 24.40 -1.16 6.38
CA LEU A 65 23.54 -2.14 5.72
C LEU A 65 24.42 -3.27 5.14
N PRO A 66 23.91 -4.52 5.08
CA PRO A 66 24.67 -5.65 4.56
C PRO A 66 25.07 -5.44 3.09
N ARG A 67 26.13 -6.10 2.63
CA ARG A 67 26.49 -6.09 1.21
C ARG A 67 25.41 -6.78 0.38
N ALA A 68 25.23 -6.33 -0.86
CA ALA A 68 24.31 -6.97 -1.79
C ALA A 68 24.80 -8.39 -2.13
N HIS A 69 23.87 -9.34 -2.17
CA HIS A 69 24.10 -10.71 -2.60
C HIS A 69 23.99 -10.83 -4.12
N THR A 70 24.70 -11.79 -4.71
CA THR A 70 24.59 -12.11 -6.14
C THR A 70 23.14 -12.49 -6.48
N PRO A 71 22.55 -11.96 -7.57
CA PRO A 71 21.20 -12.35 -7.97
C PRO A 71 21.03 -13.86 -8.16
N LEU A 72 19.83 -14.33 -7.86
CA LEU A 72 19.41 -15.73 -7.99
C LEU A 72 18.80 -15.98 -9.37
N PRO A 73 18.78 -17.25 -9.84
CA PRO A 73 17.99 -17.65 -11.00
C PRO A 73 16.51 -17.27 -10.85
N ARG A 74 15.75 -17.25 -11.95
CA ARG A 74 14.32 -16.94 -11.91
C ARG A 74 13.52 -18.09 -11.28
N ALA A 75 12.78 -17.81 -10.21
CA ALA A 75 11.70 -18.69 -9.72
C ALA A 75 10.56 -17.84 -9.16
N ARG A 76 9.32 -18.31 -9.31
CA ARG A 76 8.14 -17.51 -8.92
C ARG A 76 8.05 -17.41 -7.39
N PRO A 77 7.59 -16.27 -6.85
CA PRO A 77 7.34 -16.13 -5.43
C PRO A 77 6.08 -16.91 -5.02
N ARG A 78 6.11 -17.51 -3.83
CA ARG A 78 4.97 -18.21 -3.21
C ARG A 78 4.43 -17.45 -2.01
N ALA A 79 5.31 -16.92 -1.17
CA ALA A 79 4.93 -16.24 0.06
C ALA A 79 5.90 -15.12 0.42
N LEU A 80 5.39 -14.09 1.06
CA LEU A 80 6.13 -12.97 1.62
C LEU A 80 6.06 -13.05 3.15
N ALA A 81 7.19 -12.82 3.82
CA ALA A 81 7.25 -12.71 5.27
C ALA A 81 8.07 -11.48 5.70
N ILE A 82 7.57 -10.76 6.70
CA ILE A 82 8.25 -9.59 7.30
C ILE A 82 8.09 -9.69 8.81
N ALA A 83 9.12 -10.20 9.50
CA ALA A 83 9.04 -10.56 10.91
C ALA A 83 8.74 -9.35 11.82
N SER A 84 9.36 -8.21 11.54
CA SER A 84 9.15 -6.95 12.29
C SER A 84 7.71 -6.42 12.22
N LEU A 85 6.95 -6.85 11.21
CA LEU A 85 5.52 -6.53 11.05
C LEU A 85 4.59 -7.68 11.43
N ARG A 86 5.13 -8.85 11.81
CA ARG A 86 4.36 -10.11 11.98
C ARG A 86 3.53 -10.46 10.73
N LEU A 87 4.06 -10.12 9.56
CA LEU A 87 3.40 -10.31 8.28
C LEU A 87 3.84 -11.66 7.69
N ARG A 88 2.86 -12.49 7.30
CA ARG A 88 3.04 -13.62 6.39
C ARG A 88 1.86 -13.64 5.41
N ALA A 89 2.13 -13.69 4.12
CA ALA A 89 1.10 -13.58 3.09
C ALA A 89 1.41 -14.44 1.86
N PRO A 90 0.41 -15.08 1.23
CA PRO A 90 0.58 -15.69 -0.07
C PRO A 90 0.85 -14.61 -1.13
N VAL A 91 1.66 -14.95 -2.14
CA VAL A 91 1.97 -14.09 -3.28
C VAL A 91 1.35 -14.67 -4.54
N GLU A 92 0.60 -13.85 -5.28
CA GLU A 92 -0.06 -14.24 -6.51
C GLU A 92 0.49 -13.49 -7.73
N PRO A 93 0.67 -14.16 -8.88
CA PRO A 93 1.08 -13.48 -10.10
C PRO A 93 -0.08 -12.65 -10.68
N ARG A 94 0.17 -11.35 -10.91
CA ARG A 94 -0.77 -10.41 -11.53
C ARG A 94 -0.14 -9.67 -12.71
N GLY A 95 -1.01 -9.07 -13.52
CA GLY A 95 -0.64 -8.33 -14.71
C GLY A 95 -0.65 -6.84 -14.41
N LEU A 96 -0.86 -6.05 -15.46
CA LEU A 96 -1.24 -4.65 -15.31
C LEU A 96 -2.75 -4.51 -15.45
N ASP A 97 -3.33 -3.52 -14.77
CA ASP A 97 -4.71 -3.10 -14.96
C ASP A 97 -4.85 -2.17 -16.19
N ALA A 98 -6.06 -1.67 -16.43
CA ALA A 98 -6.35 -0.78 -17.56
C ALA A 98 -5.59 0.56 -17.51
N SER A 99 -5.06 0.94 -16.35
CA SER A 99 -4.25 2.15 -16.16
C SER A 99 -2.75 1.90 -16.32
N GLY A 100 -2.34 0.65 -16.55
CA GLY A 100 -0.94 0.27 -16.64
C GLY A 100 -0.24 0.10 -15.29
N ALA A 101 -0.98 0.15 -14.18
CA ALA A 101 -0.46 -0.15 -12.84
C ALA A 101 -0.52 -1.67 -12.58
N VAL A 102 0.30 -2.17 -11.65
CA VAL A 102 0.22 -3.58 -11.25
C VAL A 102 -1.15 -3.84 -10.64
N ASP A 103 -1.89 -4.77 -11.23
CA ASP A 103 -3.23 -5.13 -10.81
C ASP A 103 -3.20 -5.72 -9.39
N PRO A 104 -3.80 -5.06 -8.39
CA PRO A 104 -3.69 -5.46 -7.00
C PRO A 104 -4.49 -6.73 -6.69
N PRO A 105 -4.27 -7.35 -5.52
CA PRO A 105 -5.12 -8.44 -5.05
C PRO A 105 -6.59 -8.01 -4.98
N PRO A 106 -7.55 -8.91 -5.19
CA PRO A 106 -8.96 -8.64 -4.91
C PRO A 106 -9.20 -8.18 -3.46
N TYR A 107 -10.13 -7.24 -3.25
CA TYR A 107 -10.42 -6.69 -1.91
C TYR A 107 -11.05 -7.70 -0.94
N ASP A 108 -11.65 -8.78 -1.44
CA ASP A 108 -12.14 -9.91 -0.63
C ASP A 108 -11.01 -10.83 -0.15
N ARG A 109 -9.77 -10.61 -0.62
CA ARG A 109 -8.56 -11.31 -0.18
C ARG A 109 -7.53 -10.32 0.39
N PRO A 110 -7.85 -9.61 1.48
CA PRO A 110 -7.02 -8.53 2.01
C PRO A 110 -5.68 -8.99 2.58
N GLY A 111 -5.50 -10.30 2.82
CA GLY A 111 -4.24 -10.90 3.29
C GLY A 111 -3.28 -11.35 2.18
N THR A 112 -3.61 -11.13 0.90
CA THR A 112 -2.80 -11.56 -0.25
C THR A 112 -1.93 -10.42 -0.78
N VAL A 113 -0.77 -10.76 -1.33
CA VAL A 113 0.12 -9.84 -2.08
C VAL A 113 0.12 -10.20 -3.56
N ALA A 114 0.16 -9.22 -4.44
CA ALA A 114 0.29 -9.43 -5.88
C ALA A 114 1.72 -9.13 -6.33
N TRP A 115 2.30 -9.99 -7.18
CA TRP A 115 3.57 -9.75 -7.86
C TRP A 115 3.34 -9.49 -9.35
N TYR A 116 4.03 -8.48 -9.90
CA TYR A 116 4.01 -8.21 -11.34
C TYR A 116 4.76 -9.30 -12.13
N ARG A 117 4.02 -10.25 -12.69
CA ARG A 117 4.58 -11.48 -13.27
C ARG A 117 5.48 -11.27 -14.50
N ASN A 118 5.24 -10.19 -15.24
CA ASN A 118 6.00 -9.85 -16.45
C ASN A 118 7.32 -9.13 -16.13
N GLY A 119 7.56 -8.78 -14.85
CA GLY A 119 8.83 -8.20 -14.39
C GLY A 119 9.82 -9.26 -13.86
N PRO A 120 10.93 -8.79 -13.24
CA PRO A 120 11.85 -9.63 -12.48
C PRO A 120 11.11 -10.43 -11.40
N ALA A 121 11.52 -11.68 -11.22
CA ALA A 121 11.10 -12.47 -10.07
C ALA A 121 11.90 -12.05 -8.84
N PRO A 122 11.33 -12.07 -7.62
CA PRO A 122 12.08 -11.75 -6.41
C PRO A 122 13.34 -12.60 -6.28
N GLY A 123 14.49 -11.93 -6.33
CA GLY A 123 15.82 -12.53 -6.25
C GLY A 123 16.58 -12.49 -7.58
N SER A 124 15.89 -12.33 -8.71
CA SER A 124 16.52 -12.15 -10.03
C SER A 124 17.00 -10.71 -10.25
N PRO A 125 17.92 -10.47 -11.22
CA PRO A 125 18.37 -9.12 -11.56
C PRO A 125 17.21 -8.19 -11.93
N GLY A 126 17.29 -6.94 -11.46
CA GLY A 126 16.26 -5.92 -11.61
C GLY A 126 15.34 -5.77 -10.39
N ALA A 127 14.31 -4.92 -10.52
CA ALA A 127 13.34 -4.66 -9.46
C ALA A 127 12.10 -5.56 -9.61
N ALA A 128 11.90 -6.46 -8.66
CA ALA A 128 10.64 -7.18 -8.50
C ALA A 128 9.63 -6.29 -7.78
N VAL A 129 8.41 -6.20 -8.32
CA VAL A 129 7.36 -5.30 -7.81
C VAL A 129 6.23 -6.10 -7.19
N LEU A 130 5.98 -5.88 -5.89
CA LEU A 130 4.91 -6.49 -5.11
C LEU A 130 3.97 -5.40 -4.58
N VAL A 131 2.66 -5.58 -4.78
CA VAL A 131 1.62 -4.63 -4.36
C VAL A 131 0.62 -5.31 -3.43
N GLY A 132 0.06 -4.53 -2.50
CA GLY A 132 -0.95 -5.01 -1.56
C GLY A 132 -1.73 -3.84 -0.95
N HIS A 133 -2.95 -4.13 -0.50
CA HIS A 133 -3.83 -3.11 0.09
C HIS A 133 -3.31 -2.64 1.44
N LEU A 134 -3.50 -1.35 1.72
CA LEU A 134 -3.25 -0.75 3.04
C LEU A 134 -4.37 -1.17 4.00
N ASP A 135 -5.61 -1.07 3.52
CA ASP A 135 -6.82 -1.40 4.22
C ASP A 135 -7.92 -1.82 3.24
N THR A 136 -9.06 -2.18 3.81
CA THR A 136 -10.34 -2.37 3.14
C THR A 136 -11.34 -1.39 3.74
N ARG A 137 -12.59 -1.41 3.26
CA ARG A 137 -13.67 -0.63 3.87
C ARG A 137 -13.89 -0.88 5.36
N HIS A 138 -13.45 -2.02 5.90
CA HIS A 138 -13.81 -2.46 7.25
C HIS A 138 -12.62 -2.84 8.13
N ALA A 139 -11.44 -3.07 7.55
CA ALA A 139 -10.30 -3.59 8.30
C ALA A 139 -8.95 -3.26 7.63
N PRO A 140 -7.86 -3.18 8.42
CA PRO A 140 -6.49 -3.26 7.92
C PRO A 140 -6.27 -4.43 6.94
N ALA A 141 -5.43 -4.22 5.93
CA ALA A 141 -5.05 -5.25 4.96
C ALA A 141 -3.56 -5.60 5.06
N VAL A 142 -3.06 -6.44 4.14
CA VAL A 142 -1.73 -7.06 4.21
C VAL A 142 -0.59 -6.06 4.41
N PHE A 143 -0.68 -4.86 3.82
CA PHE A 143 0.36 -3.84 3.89
C PHE A 143 0.01 -2.66 4.80
N HIS A 144 -0.98 -2.80 5.69
CA HIS A 144 -1.33 -1.78 6.67
C HIS A 144 -0.13 -1.23 7.45
N GLY A 145 0.80 -2.11 7.84
CA GLY A 145 1.98 -1.75 8.62
C GLY A 145 3.20 -1.34 7.80
N LEU A 146 3.13 -1.29 6.48
CA LEU A 146 4.30 -1.22 5.60
C LEU A 146 5.13 0.05 5.83
N GLY A 147 4.48 1.19 6.05
CA GLY A 147 5.15 2.48 6.34
C GLY A 147 5.90 2.53 7.68
N ARG A 148 5.78 1.51 8.54
CA ARG A 148 6.51 1.41 9.81
C ARG A 148 7.86 0.72 9.67
N LEU A 149 8.17 0.18 8.49
CA LEU A 149 9.48 -0.42 8.24
C LEU A 149 10.58 0.63 8.35
N ARG A 150 11.78 0.15 8.69
CA ARG A 150 12.98 0.96 8.82
C ARG A 150 14.10 0.32 7.98
N PRO A 151 15.06 1.12 7.49
CA PRO A 151 16.28 0.58 6.90
C PRO A 151 16.92 -0.48 7.80
N GLY A 152 17.39 -1.58 7.20
CA GLY A 152 17.91 -2.74 7.90
C GLY A 152 16.88 -3.83 8.23
N ALA A 153 15.58 -3.58 8.07
CA ALA A 153 14.56 -4.61 8.28
C ALA A 153 14.65 -5.71 7.22
N THR A 154 14.46 -6.97 7.63
CA THR A 154 14.48 -8.13 6.72
C THR A 154 13.11 -8.41 6.12
N VAL A 155 13.10 -8.65 4.82
CA VAL A 155 11.95 -9.13 4.04
C VAL A 155 12.33 -10.46 3.39
N GLN A 156 11.54 -11.50 3.63
CA GLN A 156 11.79 -12.84 3.08
C GLN A 156 10.74 -13.18 2.02
N VAL A 157 11.18 -13.72 0.90
CA VAL A 157 10.32 -14.22 -0.17
C VAL A 157 10.61 -15.70 -0.39
N ALA A 158 9.66 -16.56 -0.03
CA ALA A 158 9.71 -17.98 -0.34
C ALA A 158 9.40 -18.18 -1.82
N ARG A 159 10.19 -19.02 -2.50
CA ARG A 159 10.16 -19.19 -3.96
C ARG A 159 9.77 -20.62 -4.34
N GLU A 160 9.31 -20.80 -5.58
CA GLU A 160 8.88 -22.11 -6.11
C GLU A 160 10.01 -23.15 -6.19
N ASP A 161 11.26 -22.70 -6.28
CA ASP A 161 12.45 -23.55 -6.33
C ASP A 161 12.88 -24.08 -4.94
N GLY A 162 12.09 -23.83 -3.89
CA GLY A 162 12.38 -24.25 -2.52
C GLY A 162 13.36 -23.35 -1.77
N SER A 163 13.91 -22.32 -2.43
CA SER A 163 14.73 -21.30 -1.77
C SER A 163 13.89 -20.19 -1.13
N THR A 164 14.49 -19.46 -0.21
CA THR A 164 13.99 -18.19 0.34
C THR A 164 14.99 -17.10 0.02
N ALA A 165 14.55 -16.08 -0.73
CA ALA A 165 15.33 -14.88 -0.98
C ALA A 165 15.18 -13.92 0.20
N GLU A 166 16.30 -13.48 0.77
CA GLU A 166 16.31 -12.54 1.90
C GLU A 166 16.74 -11.15 1.42
N PHE A 167 15.89 -10.17 1.66
CA PHE A 167 16.11 -8.79 1.29
C PHE A 167 16.26 -7.94 2.54
N THR A 168 17.11 -6.91 2.45
CA THR A 168 17.21 -5.87 3.47
C THR A 168 16.60 -4.58 2.95
N VAL A 169 15.72 -3.97 3.74
CA VAL A 169 15.14 -2.66 3.46
C VAL A 169 16.25 -1.61 3.43
N GLU A 170 16.34 -0.88 2.32
CA GLU A 170 17.26 0.22 2.10
C GLU A 170 16.57 1.54 2.46
N ASP A 171 15.32 1.74 2.03
CA ASP A 171 14.52 2.90 2.38
C ASP A 171 13.01 2.65 2.36
N VAL A 172 12.28 3.60 2.95
CA VAL A 172 10.83 3.71 2.90
C VAL A 172 10.49 5.14 2.53
N THR A 173 9.83 5.33 1.39
CA THR A 173 9.48 6.65 0.86
C THR A 173 7.97 6.79 0.69
N LEU A 174 7.49 8.03 0.80
CA LEU A 174 6.10 8.40 0.52
C LEU A 174 6.09 9.23 -0.76
N HIS A 175 5.31 8.80 -1.75
CA HIS A 175 5.18 9.48 -3.03
C HIS A 175 3.74 9.93 -3.25
N THR A 176 3.51 11.25 -3.32
CA THR A 176 2.19 11.81 -3.65
C THR A 176 1.79 11.47 -5.09
N LYS A 177 0.51 11.23 -5.32
CA LYS A 177 0.00 10.81 -6.64
C LYS A 177 0.17 11.87 -7.73
N ASP A 178 0.18 13.15 -7.36
CA ASP A 178 0.26 14.28 -8.31
C ASP A 178 1.61 14.39 -9.04
N HIS A 179 2.67 13.77 -8.51
CA HIS A 179 4.03 13.84 -9.05
C HIS A 179 4.67 12.45 -9.20
N PHE A 180 3.85 11.45 -9.53
CA PHE A 180 4.27 10.06 -9.51
C PHE A 180 4.88 9.59 -10.85
N ASP A 181 6.21 9.56 -10.94
CA ASP A 181 6.92 8.87 -12.03
C ASP A 181 7.11 7.39 -11.68
N ALA A 182 6.23 6.54 -12.22
CA ALA A 182 6.24 5.10 -11.96
C ALA A 182 7.54 4.42 -12.40
N ALA A 183 8.15 4.85 -13.49
CA ALA A 183 9.38 4.24 -13.99
C ALA A 183 10.55 4.53 -13.04
N LYS A 184 10.64 5.77 -12.55
CA LYS A 184 11.68 6.17 -11.60
C LYS A 184 11.49 5.53 -10.21
N VAL A 185 10.25 5.41 -9.75
CA VAL A 185 9.96 4.92 -8.40
C VAL A 185 9.98 3.38 -8.33
N TYR A 186 9.45 2.70 -9.34
CA TYR A 186 9.31 1.24 -9.35
C TYR A 186 10.44 0.53 -10.11
N GLY A 187 11.21 1.25 -10.92
CA GLY A 187 12.35 0.70 -11.64
C GLY A 187 13.54 0.34 -10.75
N PRO A 188 14.46 -0.49 -11.26
CA PRO A 188 15.72 -0.79 -10.58
C PRO A 188 16.59 0.45 -10.50
N ARG A 189 17.23 0.67 -9.35
CA ARG A 189 18.30 1.66 -9.20
C ARG A 189 19.59 1.17 -9.85
N ASP A 190 19.82 -0.14 -9.77
CA ASP A 190 20.90 -0.85 -10.43
C ASP A 190 20.35 -2.11 -11.11
N ARG A 191 20.54 -2.21 -12.43
CA ARG A 191 20.02 -3.33 -13.23
C ARG A 191 20.77 -4.65 -12.96
N SER A 192 21.95 -4.61 -12.35
CA SER A 192 22.74 -5.77 -12.00
C SER A 192 22.39 -6.35 -10.62
N ARG A 193 21.71 -5.58 -9.77
CA ARG A 193 21.26 -6.00 -8.44
C ARG A 193 19.88 -6.67 -8.50
N ALA A 194 19.64 -7.56 -7.54
CA ALA A 194 18.30 -8.06 -7.26
C ALA A 194 17.62 -7.13 -6.25
N GLU A 195 16.65 -6.36 -6.73
CA GLU A 195 15.91 -5.37 -5.95
C GLU A 195 14.45 -5.79 -5.75
N LEU A 196 13.84 -5.29 -4.69
CA LEU A 196 12.45 -5.51 -4.33
C LEU A 196 11.77 -4.16 -4.05
N ARG A 197 10.55 -4.00 -4.56
CA ARG A 197 9.64 -2.89 -4.27
C ARG A 197 8.38 -3.46 -3.65
N LEU A 198 8.08 -3.05 -2.41
CA LEU A 198 6.78 -3.31 -1.79
C LEU A 198 5.99 -2.01 -1.79
N ILE A 199 4.76 -2.05 -2.30
CA ILE A 199 3.98 -0.83 -2.55
C ILE A 199 2.58 -0.96 -1.98
N THR A 200 2.12 0.09 -1.31
CA THR A 200 0.74 0.22 -0.86
C THR A 200 0.26 1.68 -0.90
N CYS A 201 -1.04 1.89 -0.76
CA CYS A 201 -1.61 3.22 -0.59
C CYS A 201 -1.09 3.87 0.71
N GLY A 202 -0.99 5.19 0.76
CA GLY A 202 -0.57 5.91 1.97
C GLY A 202 -0.90 7.39 1.92
N GLY A 203 -0.41 8.15 2.90
CA GLY A 203 -0.77 9.56 3.03
C GLY A 203 -2.16 9.74 3.63
N ARG A 204 -2.86 10.83 3.27
CA ARG A 204 -4.19 11.13 3.79
C ARG A 204 -5.27 10.49 2.92
N TYR A 205 -6.32 10.02 3.57
CA TYR A 205 -7.51 9.55 2.88
C TYR A 205 -8.36 10.74 2.42
N ASP A 206 -8.67 10.78 1.12
CA ASP A 206 -9.62 11.70 0.52
C ASP A 206 -11.02 11.05 0.47
N PRO A 207 -11.98 11.51 1.28
CA PRO A 207 -13.32 10.94 1.30
C PRO A 207 -14.16 11.26 0.05
N ARG A 208 -13.81 12.31 -0.71
CA ARG A 208 -14.52 12.70 -1.94
C ARG A 208 -14.18 11.73 -3.07
N HIS A 209 -12.90 11.43 -3.23
CA HIS A 209 -12.40 10.52 -4.27
C HIS A 209 -12.27 9.05 -3.78
N ARG A 210 -12.53 8.80 -2.49
CA ARG A 210 -12.42 7.49 -1.84
C ARG A 210 -11.07 6.82 -2.09
N THR A 211 -10.01 7.60 -1.97
CA THR A 211 -8.64 7.16 -2.26
C THR A 211 -7.64 7.84 -1.35
N TYR A 212 -6.48 7.23 -1.22
CA TYR A 212 -5.32 7.81 -0.56
C TYR A 212 -4.56 8.74 -1.52
N ASP A 213 -3.97 9.82 -1.03
CA ASP A 213 -3.28 10.81 -1.87
C ASP A 213 -1.81 10.46 -2.17
N ALA A 214 -1.27 9.39 -1.59
CA ALA A 214 0.10 8.95 -1.80
C ALA A 214 0.24 7.41 -1.86
N ASN A 215 1.44 6.96 -2.21
CA ASN A 215 1.88 5.58 -2.10
C ASN A 215 3.08 5.48 -1.16
N VAL A 216 3.08 4.49 -0.30
CA VAL A 216 4.29 4.07 0.43
C VAL A 216 5.05 3.09 -0.45
N VAL A 217 6.34 3.34 -0.64
CA VAL A 217 7.24 2.47 -1.40
C VAL A 217 8.39 2.07 -0.49
N VAL A 218 8.54 0.77 -0.29
CA VAL A 218 9.69 0.20 0.41
C VAL A 218 10.65 -0.33 -0.63
N SER A 219 11.87 0.20 -0.64
CA SER A 219 12.95 -0.31 -1.49
C SER A 219 13.83 -1.23 -0.66
N ALA A 220 14.06 -2.44 -1.17
CA ALA A 220 14.94 -3.41 -0.56
C ALA A 220 15.82 -4.08 -1.62
N TYR A 221 16.90 -4.73 -1.19
CA TYR A 221 17.79 -5.46 -2.07
C TYR A 221 18.21 -6.78 -1.46
N LEU A 222 18.53 -7.75 -2.31
CA LEU A 222 18.92 -9.09 -1.91
C LEU A 222 20.22 -9.04 -1.09
N THR A 223 20.19 -9.64 0.09
CA THR A 223 21.33 -9.73 1.02
C THR A 223 21.65 -11.16 1.43
N GLY A 224 20.76 -12.11 1.15
CA GLY A 224 20.98 -13.52 1.46
C GLY A 224 20.02 -14.45 0.75
N THR A 225 20.27 -15.74 0.87
CA THR A 225 19.38 -16.81 0.43
C THR A 225 19.48 -17.98 1.39
N THR A 226 18.37 -18.68 1.62
CA THR A 226 18.35 -19.95 2.34
C THR A 226 17.73 -21.01 1.44
N THR A 227 18.29 -22.21 1.44
CA THR A 227 17.75 -23.37 0.72
C THR A 227 17.36 -24.43 1.76
N ALA A 228 16.29 -25.18 1.51
CA ALA A 228 15.82 -26.20 2.46
C ALA A 228 16.86 -27.30 2.77
N ASP A 229 17.88 -27.50 1.93
CA ASP A 229 18.90 -28.55 2.08
C ASP A 229 20.09 -28.18 2.99
N GLY A 230 19.92 -27.22 3.91
CA GLY A 230 20.98 -26.69 4.76
C GLY A 230 21.04 -27.24 6.19
N THR A 231 20.91 -28.54 6.42
CA THR A 231 21.49 -29.15 7.64
C THR A 231 23.01 -29.08 7.53
N GLY A 232 23.57 -27.95 7.96
CA GLY A 232 25.00 -27.79 8.15
C GLY A 232 25.48 -28.73 9.25
N ARG A 233 26.16 -29.81 8.86
CA ARG A 233 27.17 -30.45 9.68
C ARG A 233 28.33 -29.48 9.87
N ALA A 234 28.64 -29.18 11.12
CA ALA A 234 29.99 -28.99 11.63
C ALA A 234 30.02 -29.66 13.01
#